data_AF-A0A9E3A4U1-F1
#
_entry.id   AF-A0A9E3A4U1-F1
#
_cell.length_a   1.000
_cell.length_b   1.000
_cell.length_c   1.000
_cell.angle_alpha   90.00
_cell.angle_beta   90.00
_cell.angle_gamma   90.00
#
_symmetry.space_group_name_H-M   'P 1'
#
loop_
_entity.id
_entity.type
_entity.pdbx_description
1 polymer ?
#
loop_
_entity_poly.entity_id
_entity_poly.type
_entity_poly.pdbx_seq_one_letter_code
_entity_poly.pdbx_strand_id
1 'polypeptide(L)' 'MCARILQQCEHLQGGRDRLASYLSVQKGELDEWLAARSGPPRAVFERAMELILAEHDRRAAREAAGVPRRRRSDRATA' A
#
# COMPACT_ATOMS: atom_id res chain seq x y z
N MET A 1 8.87 -14.03 -3.32
CA MET A 1 7.61 -13.49 -2.73
C MET A 1 7.71 -11.98 -2.47
N CYS A 2 8.80 -11.48 -1.90
CA CYS A 2 8.94 -10.06 -1.53
C CYS A 2 8.97 -9.07 -2.70
N ALA A 3 9.50 -9.46 -3.86
CA ALA A 3 9.57 -8.59 -5.03
C ALA A 3 8.20 -8.05 -5.48
N ARG A 4 7.13 -8.85 -5.37
CA ARG A 4 5.75 -8.44 -5.73
C ARG A 4 5.24 -7.31 -4.83
N ILE A 5 5.55 -7.38 -3.53
CA ILE A 5 5.17 -6.35 -2.54
C ILE A 5 5.88 -5.05 -2.88
N LEU A 6 7.19 -5.10 -3.13
CA LEU A 6 7.97 -3.91 -3.48
C LEU A 6 7.55 -3.29 -4.82
N GLN A 7 7.22 -4.12 -5.83
CA GLN A 7 6.66 -3.66 -7.11
C GLN A 7 5.32 -2.95 -6.93
N GLN A 8 4.47 -3.45 -6.03
CA GLN A 8 3.22 -2.77 -5.70
C GLN A 8 3.50 -1.44 -5.00
N CYS A 9 4.43 -1.39 -4.05
CA CYS A 9 4.83 -0.14 -3.40
C CYS A 9 5.42 0.88 -4.40
N GLU A 10 6.17 0.42 -5.42
CA GLU A 10 6.72 1.25 -6.48
C GLU A 10 5.61 1.93 -7.27
N HIS A 11 4.57 1.17 -7.62
CA HIS A 11 3.39 1.71 -8.28
C HIS A 11 2.64 2.72 -7.40
N LEU A 12 2.45 2.39 -6.11
CA LEU A 12 1.74 3.24 -5.16
C LEU A 12 2.45 4.58 -4.87
N GLN A 13 3.78 4.58 -4.83
CA GLN A 13 4.54 5.82 -4.63
C GLN A 13 4.72 6.66 -5.90
N GLY A 14 4.37 6.11 -7.07
CA GLY A 14 4.56 6.78 -8.35
C GLY A 14 5.99 6.68 -8.87
N GLY A 15 6.66 5.57 -8.59
CA GLY A 15 7.96 5.23 -9.17
C GLY A 15 9.03 4.86 -8.15
N ARG A 16 10.11 4.30 -8.67
CA ARG A 16 11.20 3.70 -7.90
C ARG A 16 11.95 4.69 -7.02
N ASP A 17 12.23 5.87 -7.56
CA ASP A 17 13.00 6.90 -6.84
C ASP A 17 12.27 7.34 -5.58
N ARG A 18 10.95 7.52 -5.68
CA ARG A 18 10.09 7.87 -4.54
C ARG A 18 10.00 6.73 -3.53
N LEU A 19 9.93 5.48 -3.99
CA LEU A 19 9.95 4.33 -3.09
C LEU A 19 11.28 4.22 -2.33
N ALA A 20 12.42 4.42 -3.01
CA ALA A 20 13.74 4.40 -2.39
C ALA A 20 13.86 5.50 -1.33
N SER A 21 13.42 6.72 -1.64
CA SER A 21 13.37 7.82 -0.67
C SER A 21 12.43 7.52 0.51
N TYR A 22 11.27 6.92 0.26
CA TYR A 22 10.30 6.59 1.31
C TYR A 22 10.81 5.51 2.27
N LEU A 23 11.49 4.49 1.73
CA LEU A 23 12.09 3.41 2.51
C LEU A 23 13.45 3.80 3.10
N SER A 24 13.99 4.97 2.74
CA SER A 24 15.33 5.44 3.11
C SER A 24 16.44 4.44 2.74
N VAL A 25 16.35 3.88 1.53
CA VAL A 25 17.30 2.87 1.00
C VAL A 25 17.97 3.37 -0.28
N GLN A 26 19.11 2.77 -0.63
CA GLN A 26 19.76 3.09 -1.90
C GLN A 26 19.00 2.46 -3.07
N LYS A 27 18.94 3.19 -4.19
CA LYS A 27 18.25 2.74 -5.41
C LYS A 27 18.80 1.40 -5.93
N GLY A 28 20.13 1.23 -5.89
CA GLY A 28 20.76 -0.02 -6.33
C GLY A 28 20.35 -1.23 -5.50
N GLU A 29 20.20 -1.09 -4.17
CA GLU A 29 19.71 -2.17 -3.31
C GLU A 29 18.24 -2.48 -3.61
N LEU A 30 17.43 -1.44 -3.79
CA LEU A 30 16.02 -1.60 -4.18
C LEU A 30 15.88 -2.32 -5.53
N ASP A 31 16.74 -2.01 -6.51
CA ASP A 31 16.77 -2.69 -7.81
C ASP A 31 17.07 -4.19 -7.68
N GLU A 32 18.03 -4.56 -6.84
CA GLU A 32 18.36 -5.96 -6.54
C GLU A 32 17.17 -6.71 -5.90
N TRP A 33 16.45 -6.06 -4.99
CA TRP A 33 15.26 -6.66 -4.34
C TRP A 33 14.08 -6.79 -5.31
N LEU A 34 13.87 -5.79 -6.16
CA LEU A 34 12.82 -5.81 -7.21
C LEU A 34 13.12 -6.87 -8.28
N ALA A 35 14.40 -7.09 -8.59
CA ALA A 35 14.86 -8.15 -9.49
C ALA A 35 14.88 -9.54 -8.83
N ALA A 36 14.47 -9.65 -7.56
CA ALA A 36 14.48 -10.88 -6.77
C ALA A 36 15.86 -11.56 -6.66
N ARG A 37 16.95 -10.78 -6.83
CA ARG A 37 18.33 -11.25 -6.69
C ARG A 37 18.78 -11.30 -5.23
N SER A 38 18.17 -10.45 -4.40
CA SER A 38 18.33 -10.46 -2.94
C SER A 38 17.03 -10.06 -2.24
N GLY A 39 17.02 -10.07 -0.91
CA GLY A 39 15.86 -9.71 -0.09
C GLY A 39 16.12 -8.46 0.77
N PRO A 40 15.10 -7.60 0.97
CA PRO A 40 15.24 -6.45 1.85
C PRO A 40 15.44 -6.89 3.30
N PRO A 41 16.15 -6.08 4.12
CA PRO A 41 16.14 -6.25 5.57
C PRO A 41 14.72 -6.24 6.12
N ARG A 42 14.50 -6.95 7.23
CA ARG A 42 13.17 -7.07 7.86
C ARG A 42 12.50 -5.73 8.11
N ALA A 43 13.24 -4.75 8.64
CA ALA A 43 12.72 -3.41 8.91
C ALA A 43 12.21 -2.68 7.65
N VAL A 44 12.91 -2.84 6.52
CA VAL A 44 12.49 -2.26 5.24
C VAL A 44 11.24 -2.96 4.72
N PHE A 45 11.18 -4.28 4.87
CA PHE A 45 10.02 -5.07 4.48
C PHE A 45 8.76 -4.70 5.28
N GLU A 46 8.87 -4.59 6.60
CA GLU A 46 7.77 -4.19 7.48
C GLU A 46 7.22 -2.81 7.07
N ARG A 47 8.10 -1.85 6.81
CA ARG A 47 7.72 -0.50 6.34
C ARG A 47 7.06 -0.50 4.96
N ALA A 48 7.48 -1.40 4.06
CA ALA A 48 6.80 -1.59 2.78
C ALA A 48 5.39 -2.20 2.95
N MET A 49 5.20 -3.11 3.92
CA MET A 49 3.86 -3.64 4.22
C MET A 49 2.93 -2.58 4.80
N GLU A 50 3.42 -1.74 5.72
CA GLU A 50 2.65 -0.63 6.29
C GLU A 50 2.10 0.29 5.20
N LEU A 51 2.90 0.56 4.15
CA LEU A 51 2.47 1.35 3.01
C LEU A 51 1.29 0.71 2.26
N ILE A 52 1.36 -0.61 2.01
CA ILE A 52 0.27 -1.34 1.33
C ILE A 52 -1.00 -1.32 2.18
N LEU A 53 -0.87 -1.58 3.49
CA LEU A 53 -2.00 -1.58 4.41
C LEU A 53 -2.66 -0.20 4.49
N ALA A 54 -1.87 0.86 4.64
CA ALA A 54 -2.38 2.23 4.69
C ALA A 54 -3.12 2.64 3.41
N GLU A 55 -2.66 2.18 2.25
CA GLU A 55 -3.35 2.42 0.98
C GLU A 55 -4.65 1.60 0.88
N HIS A 56 -4.66 0.35 1.34
CA HIS A 56 -5.88 -0.45 1.42
C HIS A 56 -6.94 0.21 2.32
N ASP A 57 -6.53 0.69 3.49
CA ASP A 57 -7.41 1.40 4.41
C ASP A 57 -7.94 2.70 3.79
N ARG A 58 -7.08 3.45 3.10
CA ARG A 58 -7.48 4.67 2.37
C ARG A 58 -8.51 4.36 1.27
N ARG A 59 -8.34 3.26 0.54
CA ARG A 59 -9.30 2.82 -0.50
C ARG A 59 -10.62 2.39 0.12
N ALA A 60 -10.60 1.56 1.15
CA ALA A 60 -11.78 1.13 1.88
C ALA A 60 -12.56 2.32 2.47
N ALA A 61 -11.87 3.32 3.03
CA ALA A 61 -12.49 4.54 3.54
C ALA A 61 -13.19 5.36 2.43
N ARG A 62 -12.57 5.45 1.25
CA ARG A 62 -13.17 6.13 0.08
C ARG A 62 -14.41 5.40 -0.43
N GLU A 63 -14.34 4.07 -0.50
CA GLU A 63 -15.49 3.24 -0.87
C GLU A 63 -16.64 3.39 0.12
N ALA A 64 -16.35 3.40 1.42
CA ALA A 64 -17.35 3.63 2.46
C ALA A 64 -17.98 5.04 2.40
N ALA A 65 -17.21 6.05 2.00
CA ALA A 65 -17.69 7.43 1.83
C ALA A 65 -18.51 7.64 0.54
N GLY A 66 -18.29 6.83 -0.49
CA GLY A 66 -18.97 6.91 -1.78
C GLY A 66 -20.34 6.20 -1.83
N VAL A 67 -20.67 5.38 -0.84
CA VAL A 67 -22.02 4.82 -0.72
C VAL A 67 -22.89 5.86 0.01
N PRO A 68 -23.89 6.47 -0.64
CA PRO A 68 -24.97 7.09 0.12
C PRO A 68 -25.64 5.93 0.85
N ARG A 69 -25.31 5.75 2.13
CA ARG A 69 -26.07 4.93 3.06
C ARG A 69 -27.50 5.45 2.94
N ARG A 70 -28.32 4.81 2.11
CA ARG A 70 -29.76 4.99 2.13
C ARG A 70 -30.13 4.68 3.56
N ARG A 71 -30.37 5.75 4.33
CA ARG A 71 -31.04 5.67 5.62
C ARG A 71 -32.26 4.81 5.35
N ARG A 72 -32.26 3.59 5.88
CA ARG A 72 -33.48 2.80 6.02
C ARG A 72 -34.27 3.51 7.11
N SER A 73 -34.83 4.66 6.74
CA SER A 73 -35.99 5.24 7.39
C SER A 73 -37.13 4.33 7.02
N ASP A 74 -37.30 3.25 7.77
CA ASP A 74 -38.63 2.70 7.96
C ASP A 74 -38.96 2.87 9.43
N ARG A 75 -39.62 4.00 9.69
CA ARG A 75 -40.27 4.33 10.95
C ARG A 75 -41.75 4.04 10.72
N ALA A 76 -42.32 3.25 11.64
CA ALA A 76 -43.75 3.05 11.88
C ALA A 76 -44.52 2.38 10.73
N THR A 77 -45.30 1.32 10.94
CA THR A 77 -46.61 1.25 11.64
C THR A 77 -46.98 -0.26 11.53
N ALA A 78 -47.63 -1.00 12.44
CA ALA A 78 -48.56 -0.75 13.52
C ALA A 78 -48.46 -1.90 14.55
#